data_AF-X0YI87-F1
#
_entry.id   AF-X0YI87-F1
#
_cell.length_a   1.000
_cell.length_b   1.000
_cell.length_c   1.000
_cell.angle_alpha   90.00
_cell.angle_beta   90.00
_cell.angle_gamma   90.00
#
_symmetry.space_group_name_H-M   'P 1'
#
loop_
_entity.id
_entity.type
_entity.pdbx_description
1 polymer ?
#
loop_
_entity_poly.entity_id
_entity_poly.type
_entity_poly.pdbx_seq_one_letter_code
_entity_poly.pdbx_strand_id
1 'polypeptide(L)'
;MAKEPIKLKLGLDLEDYKYDARDCVGCAGCKWVDFIYMPGWDFSWKCPPWQKYQFDAYGACGRLKITNDLLGERLDYSEPTLPEVIYACTLCGACDVGCKRNLDLEPLMTLESLRVRAVKEGIGPMPQHKAITDNILKSRNRYGKPQA
;
A
#
# COMPACT_ATOMS: atom_id res chain seq x y z
N MET A 1 -3.68 -29.33 21.77
CA MET A 1 -3.05 -29.46 20.43
C MET A 1 -2.02 -28.35 20.32
N ALA A 2 -0.74 -28.66 20.15
CA ALA A 2 0.25 -27.63 19.87
C ALA A 2 -0.10 -27.02 18.51
N LYS A 3 -0.44 -25.73 18.47
CA LYS A 3 -0.62 -25.03 17.20
C LYS A 3 0.73 -25.09 16.47
N GLU A 4 0.70 -25.51 15.21
CA GLU A 4 1.88 -25.37 14.36
C GLU A 4 2.36 -23.90 14.43
N PRO A 5 3.68 -23.67 14.54
CA PRO A 5 4.20 -22.32 14.55
C PRO A 5 3.78 -21.64 13.26
N ILE A 6 3.06 -20.53 13.38
CA ILE A 6 2.65 -19.70 12.25
C ILE A 6 3.94 -19.23 11.58
N LYS A 7 4.25 -19.77 10.40
CA LYS A 7 5.34 -19.27 9.58
C LYS A 7 4.88 -17.95 8.95
N LEU A 8 5.23 -16.84 9.59
CA LEU A 8 5.13 -15.52 8.99
C LEU A 8 6.12 -15.44 7.84
N LYS A 9 5.61 -15.55 6.62
CA LYS A 9 6.37 -15.29 5.40
C LYS A 9 6.04 -13.86 4.99
N LEU A 10 7.03 -12.97 5.06
CA LEU A 10 6.92 -11.62 4.47
C LEU A 10 7.00 -11.74 2.94
N GLY A 11 5.91 -12.22 2.36
CA GLY A 11 5.74 -12.41 0.93
C GLY A 11 5.04 -11.21 0.27
N LEU A 12 4.85 -11.33 -1.04
CA LEU A 12 4.06 -10.38 -1.85
C LEU A 12 2.73 -11.00 -2.30
N ASP A 13 2.24 -12.00 -1.56
CA ASP A 13 0.88 -12.50 -1.73
C ASP A 13 -0.08 -11.65 -0.90
N LEU A 14 -1.15 -11.17 -1.53
CA LEU A 14 -2.12 -10.30 -0.88
C LEU A 14 -2.94 -11.04 0.19
N GLU A 15 -3.14 -12.34 0.03
CA GLU A 15 -3.88 -13.18 0.98
C GLU A 15 -3.21 -13.23 2.36
N ASP A 16 -1.88 -13.14 2.40
CA ASP A 16 -1.11 -13.14 3.66
C ASP A 16 -1.48 -11.94 4.55
N TYR A 17 -1.96 -10.84 3.95
CA TYR A 17 -2.28 -9.57 4.62
C TYR A 17 -3.78 -9.35 4.80
N LYS A 18 -4.60 -10.40 4.69
CA LYS A 18 -6.06 -10.32 4.90
C LYS A 18 -6.42 -9.87 6.31
N TYR A 19 -5.62 -10.27 7.31
CA TYR A 19 -5.77 -9.83 8.70
C TYR A 19 -5.62 -8.31 8.81
N ASP A 20 -4.53 -7.76 8.30
CA ASP A 20 -4.22 -6.33 8.32
C ASP A 20 -5.26 -5.48 7.59
N ALA A 21 -5.71 -5.96 6.43
CA ALA A 21 -6.75 -5.30 5.65
C ALA A 21 -8.09 -5.22 6.40
N ARG A 22 -8.49 -6.32 7.05
CA ARG A 22 -9.77 -6.43 7.78
C ARG A 22 -9.76 -5.66 9.10
N ASP A 23 -8.69 -5.78 9.87
CA ASP A 23 -8.66 -5.34 11.28
C ASP A 23 -8.22 -3.88 11.45
N CYS A 24 -8.03 -3.16 10.34
CA CYS A 24 -7.82 -1.71 10.38
C CYS A 24 -9.06 -0.98 10.93
N VAL A 25 -8.97 -0.47 12.16
CA VAL A 25 -10.06 0.27 12.81
C VAL A 25 -10.20 1.73 12.35
N GLY A 26 -9.35 2.20 11.43
CA GLY A 26 -9.44 3.57 10.90
C GLY A 26 -9.03 4.68 11.86
N CYS A 27 -8.15 4.41 12.84
CA CYS A 27 -7.73 5.37 13.88
C CYS A 27 -6.95 6.61 13.39
N ALA A 28 -6.73 6.75 12.08
CA ALA A 28 -5.96 7.82 11.44
C ALA A 28 -4.49 7.95 11.89
N GLY A 29 -3.95 6.98 12.65
CA GLY A 29 -2.53 6.94 13.03
C GLY A 29 -1.57 6.87 11.84
N CYS A 30 -2.04 6.46 10.66
CA CYS A 30 -1.28 6.49 9.40
C CYS A 30 -1.39 7.82 8.62
N LYS A 31 -2.33 8.70 9.01
CA LYS A 31 -2.55 10.02 8.39
C LYS A 31 -1.69 11.09 9.05
N TRP A 32 -1.71 11.11 10.38
CA TRP A 32 -1.12 12.16 11.21
C TRP A 32 0.28 11.79 11.70
N VAL A 33 1.17 12.77 11.80
CA VAL A 33 2.31 12.68 12.73
C VAL A 33 1.74 12.42 14.13
N ASP A 34 2.52 11.76 14.99
CA ASP A 34 2.06 11.46 16.34
C ASP A 34 1.58 12.72 17.06
N PHE A 35 0.35 12.70 17.59
CA PHE A 35 -0.25 13.86 18.23
C PHE A 35 0.53 14.36 19.45
N ILE A 36 1.32 13.50 20.10
CA ILE A 36 2.18 13.90 21.23
C ILE A 36 3.34 14.80 20.76
N TYR A 37 3.82 14.59 19.53
CA TYR A 37 4.95 15.31 18.95
C TYR A 37 4.53 16.36 17.92
N MET A 38 3.24 16.71 17.88
CA MET A 38 2.69 17.65 16.92
C MET A 38 2.60 19.06 17.55
N PRO A 39 3.51 20.00 17.21
CA PRO A 39 3.52 21.34 17.79
C PRO A 39 2.42 22.25 17.22
N GLY A 40 1.75 21.84 16.16
CA GLY A 40 0.73 22.61 15.46
C GLY A 40 0.24 21.90 14.19
N TRP A 41 -0.52 22.61 13.36
CA TRP A 41 -1.09 22.03 12.13
C TRP A 41 -0.09 21.94 10.98
N ASP A 42 0.92 22.81 10.96
CA ASP A 42 1.97 22.78 9.96
C ASP A 42 2.76 21.47 10.06
N PHE A 43 2.90 20.80 8.91
CA PHE A 43 3.55 19.48 8.82
C PHE A 43 2.89 18.37 9.65
N SER A 44 1.62 18.51 10.03
CA SER A 44 0.87 17.52 10.82
C SER A 44 0.54 16.23 10.04
N TRP A 45 0.52 16.28 8.70
CA TRP A 45 0.21 15.12 7.85
C TRP A 45 1.50 14.41 7.47
N LYS A 46 1.52 13.08 7.60
CA LYS A 46 2.63 12.24 7.12
C LYS A 46 2.34 11.49 5.83
N CYS A 47 1.10 11.43 5.39
CA CYS A 47 0.70 10.75 4.16
C CYS A 47 0.50 11.78 3.03
N PRO A 48 1.46 11.92 2.09
CA PRO A 48 1.35 12.88 0.99
C PRO A 48 0.12 12.69 0.08
N PRO A 49 -0.24 11.46 -0.35
CA PRO A 49 -1.41 11.30 -1.21
C PRO A 49 -2.70 11.66 -0.47
N TRP A 50 -2.82 11.31 0.81
CA TRP A 50 -3.99 11.70 1.58
C TRP A 50 -4.07 13.22 1.72
N GLN A 51 -2.95 13.91 1.95
CA GLN A 51 -2.93 15.38 2.04
C GLN A 51 -3.34 16.05 0.72
N LYS A 52 -2.88 15.50 -0.42
CA LYS A 52 -3.20 16.02 -1.75
C LYS A 52 -4.67 15.80 -2.14
N TYR A 53 -5.18 14.58 -1.96
CA TYR A 53 -6.49 14.18 -2.46
C TYR A 53 -7.61 14.31 -1.42
N GLN A 54 -7.28 14.38 -0.13
CA GLN A 54 -8.18 14.60 1.01
C GLN A 54 -9.29 13.55 1.24
N PHE A 55 -9.47 12.56 0.37
CA PHE A 55 -10.36 11.41 0.60
C PHE A 55 -9.63 10.23 1.25
N ASP A 56 -10.34 9.51 2.12
CA ASP A 56 -9.79 8.36 2.87
C ASP A 56 -9.32 7.22 1.96
N ALA A 57 -9.92 7.06 0.79
CA ALA A 57 -9.49 6.12 -0.24
C ALA A 57 -8.01 6.31 -0.61
N TYR A 58 -7.50 7.55 -0.57
CA TYR A 58 -6.10 7.87 -0.86
C TYR A 58 -5.18 7.76 0.37
N GLY A 59 -5.71 7.35 1.51
CA GLY A 59 -4.99 7.02 2.74
C GLY A 59 -4.71 5.52 2.88
N ALA A 60 -3.90 5.14 3.88
CA ALA A 60 -3.74 3.72 4.19
C ALA A 60 -5.05 3.12 4.75
N CYS A 61 -5.79 3.84 5.59
CA CYS A 61 -7.06 3.32 6.15
C CYS A 61 -8.08 2.97 5.06
N GLY A 62 -8.29 3.84 4.06
CA GLY A 62 -9.22 3.55 2.98
C GLY A 62 -8.70 2.45 2.06
N ARG A 63 -7.41 2.46 1.73
CA ARG A 63 -6.84 1.38 0.90
C ARG A 63 -6.89 0.01 1.57
N LEU A 64 -6.72 -0.10 2.89
CA LEU A 64 -6.88 -1.38 3.60
C LEU A 64 -8.33 -1.89 3.52
N LYS A 65 -9.32 -1.00 3.65
CA LYS A 65 -10.73 -1.36 3.47
C LYS A 65 -11.01 -1.83 2.04
N ILE A 66 -10.50 -1.08 1.04
CA ILE A 66 -10.56 -1.47 -0.38
C ILE A 66 -9.92 -2.84 -0.60
N THR A 67 -8.74 -3.09 -0.03
CA THR A 67 -8.09 -4.41 -0.09
C THR A 67 -8.97 -5.50 0.51
N ASN A 68 -9.58 -5.26 1.68
CA ASN A 68 -10.47 -6.22 2.32
C ASN A 68 -11.77 -6.47 1.50
N ASP A 69 -12.25 -5.48 0.77
CA ASP A 69 -13.38 -5.63 -0.15
C ASP A 69 -12.99 -6.42 -1.40
N LEU A 70 -11.81 -6.18 -1.97
CA LEU A 70 -11.27 -6.96 -3.10
C LEU A 70 -11.03 -8.43 -2.73
N LEU A 71 -10.37 -8.69 -1.58
CA LEU A 71 -10.15 -10.04 -1.05
C LEU A 71 -11.44 -10.77 -0.64
N GLY A 72 -12.50 -10.00 -0.40
CA GLY A 72 -13.82 -10.52 -0.07
C GLY A 72 -14.77 -10.55 -1.27
N GLU A 73 -14.29 -10.28 -2.49
CA GLU A 73 -15.08 -10.25 -3.72
C GLU A 73 -16.28 -9.29 -3.67
N ARG A 74 -16.21 -8.25 -2.82
CA ARG A 74 -17.22 -7.17 -2.71
C ARG A 74 -16.91 -5.99 -3.62
N LEU A 75 -15.66 -5.88 -4.07
CA LEU A 75 -15.20 -4.91 -5.04
C LEU A 75 -14.49 -5.67 -6.17
N ASP A 76 -14.64 -5.18 -7.39
CA ASP A 76 -14.01 -5.79 -8.56
C ASP A 76 -12.80 -4.98 -9.04
N TYR A 77 -11.84 -5.65 -9.67
CA TYR A 77 -10.64 -5.02 -10.21
C TYR A 77 -10.93 -4.17 -11.47
N SER A 78 -12.08 -4.32 -12.12
CA SER A 78 -12.50 -3.49 -13.26
C SER A 78 -12.95 -2.08 -12.88
N GLU A 79 -13.08 -1.77 -11.58
CA GLU A 79 -13.51 -0.45 -11.11
C GLU A 79 -12.58 0.68 -11.62
N PRO A 80 -13.11 1.67 -12.37
CA PRO A 80 -12.29 2.59 -13.14
C PRO A 80 -11.41 3.52 -12.29
N THR A 81 -11.81 3.78 -11.04
CA THR A 81 -11.05 4.63 -10.10
C THR A 81 -9.99 3.86 -9.31
N LEU A 82 -10.06 2.53 -9.30
CA LEU A 82 -9.15 1.69 -8.52
C LEU A 82 -7.66 1.87 -8.92
N PRO A 83 -7.28 1.96 -10.21
CA PRO A 83 -5.90 2.21 -10.60
C PRO A 83 -5.35 3.51 -10.01
N GLU A 84 -6.11 4.61 -10.07
CA GLU A 84 -5.70 5.90 -9.52
C GLU A 84 -5.47 5.80 -8.01
N VAL A 85 -6.41 5.19 -7.29
CA VAL A 85 -6.33 5.05 -5.83
C VAL A 85 -5.12 4.21 -5.41
N ILE A 86 -4.91 3.04 -6.02
CA ILE A 86 -3.79 2.14 -5.72
C ILE A 86 -2.45 2.81 -6.03
N TYR A 87 -2.32 3.41 -7.21
CA TYR A 87 -1.05 3.92 -7.71
C TYR A 87 -0.69 5.32 -7.20
N ALA A 88 -1.65 6.08 -6.64
CA ALA A 88 -1.36 7.34 -5.95
C ALA A 88 -0.46 7.19 -4.70
N CYS A 89 -0.41 6.00 -4.09
CA CYS A 89 0.51 5.74 -2.97
C CYS A 89 1.98 5.86 -3.43
N THR A 90 2.86 6.44 -2.63
CA THR A 90 4.30 6.46 -2.93
C THR A 90 5.05 5.27 -2.32
N LEU A 91 4.36 4.38 -1.59
CA LEU A 91 4.94 3.30 -0.78
C LEU A 91 6.05 3.79 0.16
N CYS A 92 5.89 4.98 0.77
CA CYS A 92 6.92 5.58 1.62
C CYS A 92 7.06 4.95 3.02
N GLY A 93 6.12 4.09 3.45
CA GLY A 93 6.18 3.41 4.75
C GLY A 93 5.77 4.24 5.98
N ALA A 94 5.45 5.53 5.84
CA ALA A 94 5.05 6.36 6.99
C ALA A 94 3.79 5.86 7.71
N CYS A 95 2.88 5.21 6.96
CA CYS A 95 1.68 4.58 7.49
C CYS A 95 2.00 3.34 8.34
N ASP A 96 3.03 2.60 7.95
CA ASP A 96 3.49 1.37 8.59
C ASP A 96 4.06 1.67 9.96
N VAL A 97 5.08 2.54 10.00
CA VAL A 97 5.68 3.03 11.25
C VAL A 97 4.62 3.60 12.20
N GLY A 98 3.63 4.33 11.68
CA GLY A 98 2.53 4.86 12.48
C GLY A 98 1.61 3.77 13.04
N CYS A 99 1.40 2.67 12.32
CA CYS A 99 0.52 1.58 12.74
C CYS A 99 1.17 0.70 13.82
N LYS A 100 2.49 0.51 13.76
CA LYS A 100 3.30 -0.21 14.75
C LYS A 100 3.12 0.28 16.19
N ARG A 101 2.71 1.53 16.37
CA ARG A 101 2.45 2.10 17.69
C ARG A 101 1.14 1.61 18.34
N ASN A 102 0.14 1.22 17.55
CA ASN A 102 -1.22 0.99 18.06
C ASN A 102 -1.72 -0.44 17.82
N LEU A 103 -1.67 -0.91 16.56
CA LEU A 103 -2.25 -2.20 16.16
C LEU A 103 -1.22 -3.18 15.62
N ASP A 104 0.01 -2.71 15.35
CA ASP A 104 1.08 -3.54 14.78
C ASP A 104 0.77 -4.17 13.42
N LEU A 105 -0.12 -3.55 12.64
CA LEU A 105 -0.44 -4.00 11.27
C LEU A 105 0.72 -3.71 10.30
N GLU A 106 0.69 -4.35 9.15
CA GLU A 106 1.65 -4.26 8.03
C GLU A 106 1.04 -3.54 6.80
N PRO A 107 0.60 -2.27 6.90
CA PRO A 107 0.00 -1.57 5.76
C PRO A 107 0.94 -1.40 4.58
N LEU A 108 2.26 -1.23 4.77
CA LEU A 108 3.17 -1.08 3.63
C LEU A 108 3.20 -2.35 2.79
N MET A 109 3.38 -3.50 3.44
CA MET A 109 3.41 -4.79 2.77
C MET A 109 2.05 -5.14 2.15
N THR A 110 0.95 -4.78 2.83
CA THR A 110 -0.41 -4.94 2.26
C THR A 110 -0.56 -4.14 0.97
N LEU A 111 -0.11 -2.87 0.96
CA LEU A 111 -0.24 -1.99 -0.21
C LEU A 111 0.71 -2.36 -1.36
N GLU A 112 1.90 -2.86 -1.04
CA GLU A 112 2.82 -3.41 -2.04
C GLU A 112 2.25 -4.69 -2.68
N SER A 113 1.76 -5.61 -1.86
CA SER A 113 1.12 -6.85 -2.31
C SER A 113 -0.15 -6.57 -3.12
N LEU A 114 -0.91 -5.53 -2.76
CA LEU A 114 -2.06 -5.06 -3.53
C LEU A 114 -1.63 -4.64 -4.95
N ARG A 115 -0.48 -3.94 -5.09
CA ARG A 115 0.05 -3.59 -6.42
C ARG A 115 0.49 -4.82 -7.21
N VAL A 116 1.11 -5.79 -6.56
CA VAL A 116 1.49 -7.06 -7.21
C VAL A 116 0.26 -7.77 -7.73
N ARG A 117 -0.81 -7.88 -6.93
CA ARG A 117 -2.09 -8.44 -7.38
C ARG A 117 -2.70 -7.61 -8.50
N ALA A 118 -2.77 -6.28 -8.37
CA ALA A 118 -3.30 -5.39 -9.41
C ALA A 118 -2.56 -5.51 -10.76
N VAL A 119 -1.25 -5.77 -10.76
CA VAL A 119 -0.50 -6.09 -11.99
C VAL A 119 -0.94 -7.43 -12.59
N LYS A 120 -1.14 -8.47 -11.77
CA LYS A 120 -1.62 -9.78 -12.23
C LYS A 120 -3.03 -9.71 -12.82
N GLU A 121 -3.89 -8.86 -12.25
CA GLU A 121 -5.25 -8.60 -12.74
C GLU A 121 -5.29 -7.62 -13.94
N GLY A 122 -4.14 -7.15 -14.45
CA GLY A 122 -4.06 -6.30 -15.65
C GLY A 122 -4.33 -4.80 -15.43
N ILE A 123 -4.55 -4.35 -14.20
CA ILE A 123 -4.65 -2.92 -13.86
C ILE A 123 -3.27 -2.24 -13.92
N GLY A 124 -2.23 -3.00 -13.59
CA GLY A 124 -0.84 -2.59 -13.72
C GLY A 124 -0.10 -3.35 -14.81
N PRO A 125 1.15 -2.96 -15.10
CA PRO A 125 1.82 -1.75 -14.62
C PRO A 125 1.26 -0.48 -15.29
N MET A 126 1.26 0.64 -14.56
CA MET A 126 0.87 1.95 -15.11
C MET A 126 1.72 2.32 -16.34
N PRO A 127 1.21 3.13 -17.29
CA PRO A 127 1.97 3.53 -18.48
C PRO A 127 3.38 4.06 -18.18
N GLN A 128 3.52 4.83 -17.09
CA GLN A 128 4.79 5.40 -16.64
C GLN A 128 5.80 4.34 -16.17
N HIS A 129 5.33 3.19 -15.68
CA HIS A 129 6.17 2.09 -15.23
C HIS A 129 6.68 1.24 -16.40
N LYS A 130 5.94 1.16 -17.52
CA LYS A 130 6.29 0.29 -18.67
C LYS A 130 7.67 0.60 -19.24
N ALA A 131 7.98 1.88 -19.44
CA ALA A 131 9.31 2.30 -19.92
C ALA A 131 10.45 1.90 -18.97
N ILE A 132 10.22 1.99 -17.65
CA ILE A 132 11.20 1.59 -16.65
C ILE A 132 11.38 0.06 -16.66
N THR A 133 10.29 -0.69 -16.75
CA THR A 133 10.32 -2.16 -16.86
C THR A 133 11.09 -2.60 -18.10
N ASP A 134 10.85 -1.97 -19.25
CA ASP A 134 11.56 -2.26 -20.51
C ASP A 134 13.07 -1.99 -20.38
N ASN A 135 13.45 -0.88 -19.73
CA ASN A 135 14.85 -0.59 -19.44
C ASN A 135 15.48 -1.70 -18.59
N ILE A 136 14.80 -2.15 -17.54
CA ILE A 136 15.30 -3.21 -16.65
C ILE A 136 15.46 -4.52 -17.44
N LEU A 137 14.49 -4.90 -18.26
CA LEU A 137 14.55 -6.14 -19.04
C LEU A 137 15.68 -6.13 -20.08
N LYS A 138 15.88 -5.00 -20.77
CA LYS A 138 16.86 -4.89 -21.87
C LYS A 138 18.29 -4.62 -21.37
N SER A 139 18.43 -3.74 -20.37
CA SER A 139 19.73 -3.22 -19.92
C SER A 139 20.15 -3.69 -18.53
N ARG A 140 19.31 -4.50 -17.86
CA ARG A 140 19.51 -4.94 -16.47
C ARG A 140 19.67 -3.78 -15.47
N ASN A 141 19.17 -2.59 -15.80
CA ASN A 141 19.08 -1.45 -14.90
C ASN A 141 17.90 -0.53 -15.25
N ARG A 142 17.45 0.29 -14.30
CA ARG A 142 16.31 1.21 -14.51
C ARG A 142 16.60 2.36 -15.49
N TYR A 143 17.87 2.66 -15.75
CA TYR A 143 18.28 3.84 -16.51
C TYR A 143 18.42 3.56 -18.01
N GLY A 144 18.40 2.29 -18.46
CA GLY A 144 18.60 1.96 -19.87
C GLY A 144 20.05 2.10 -20.35
N LYS A 145 21.01 2.32 -19.43
CA LYS A 145 22.41 2.55 -19.78
C LYS A 145 23.16 1.22 -19.97
N PRO A 146 24.21 1.17 -20.81
CA PRO A 146 25.11 0.01 -20.83
C PRO A 146 25.66 -0.28 -19.44
N GLN A 147 25.71 -1.54 -19.05
CA GLN A 147 26.41 -1.97 -17.84
C GLN A 147 27.92 -1.94 -18.12
N ALA A 148 28.70 -1.45 -17.16
CA ALA A 148 30.16 -1.50 -17.20
C ALA A 148 30.67 -2.91 -16.88
#